data_AF-A0A8H8CN84-F1
#
_entry.id   AF-A0A8H8CN84-F1
#
_cell.length_a   1.000
_cell.length_b   1.000
_cell.length_c   1.000
_cell.angle_alpha   90.00
_cell.angle_beta   90.00
_cell.angle_gamma   90.00
#
_symmetry.space_group_name_H-M   'P 1'
#
loop_
_entity.id
_entity.type
_entity.pdbx_description
1 polymer ?
#
loop_
_entity_poly.entity_id
_entity_poly.type
_entity_poly.pdbx_seq_one_letter_code
_entity_poly.pdbx_strand_id
1 'polypeptide(L)'
;MPSSLSRPSLSLPAPFQEPRLVCPDAPLTPPLSPKHSHIPDIRDDVDCIPDTHNPHTLPSDLMDVDPDAPEADSPIHPMPRPQRLLEDEKEHLQRSGIKLSDFEVRGTLGTGTFGKVLLVRHRGTPSSQGTQSYFAMKILRKTEIVRLRQVEHVNAERYILSRVHHPFVVDLFATFQDSLNVYMLMSYVPGGELFTHLRRAHRFTPDVTRFYLATIILALKYLHSFNIIYRDLKPENLLLDSRGYLRLTDFGFAKIVDDRTWTLCGTPEYLAPEIIQSDGHGKAADWWACGVLCYEMLVGYPPFFDESPYGIYEKILNGQIHWPKSMDRLSRDLIKAFLNPDRTKRLGNMIGGPQDILDHPWFRGVDWDALERREINAPIIPRTSSVDDTRHFLHLPLPPAEEIPGLTGQERHSTFQQLFHPSASQFLEF
;
A
#
# COMPACT_ATOMS: atom_id res chain seq x y z
N MET A 1 -12.11 -17.81 71.53
CA MET A 1 -13.44 -17.45 70.96
C MET A 1 -13.29 -16.06 70.36
N PRO A 2 -13.05 -15.93 69.05
CA PRO A 2 -12.60 -14.69 68.44
C PRO A 2 -13.77 -13.77 68.04
N SER A 3 -13.48 -12.48 68.11
CA SER A 3 -14.27 -11.33 67.72
C SER A 3 -14.49 -11.25 66.20
N SER A 4 -15.74 -11.15 65.77
CA SER A 4 -16.13 -10.95 64.38
C SER A 4 -16.03 -9.48 63.98
N LEU A 5 -14.97 -9.15 63.25
CA LEU A 5 -14.78 -7.90 62.51
C LEU A 5 -15.78 -7.83 61.35
N SER A 6 -16.60 -6.79 61.34
CA SER A 6 -17.49 -6.40 60.25
C SER A 6 -16.69 -5.89 59.04
N ARG A 7 -16.88 -6.51 57.89
CA ARG A 7 -16.35 -6.03 56.60
C ARG A 7 -17.15 -4.80 56.14
N PRO A 8 -16.50 -3.74 55.63
CA PRO A 8 -17.23 -2.69 54.92
C PRO A 8 -17.57 -3.16 53.49
N SER A 9 -18.83 -2.95 53.11
CA SER A 9 -19.35 -3.17 51.75
C SER A 9 -18.74 -2.16 50.78
N LEU A 10 -18.00 -2.63 49.78
CA LEU A 10 -17.59 -1.84 48.62
C LEU A 10 -18.81 -1.62 47.73
N SER A 11 -19.35 -0.40 47.73
CA SER A 11 -20.34 0.04 46.74
C SER A 11 -19.62 0.34 45.42
N LEU A 12 -20.04 -0.33 44.35
CA LEU A 12 -19.64 -0.04 42.97
C LEU A 12 -19.98 1.42 42.62
N PRO A 13 -19.09 2.19 41.97
CA PRO A 13 -19.45 3.50 41.46
C PRO A 13 -20.46 3.35 40.31
N ALA A 14 -21.50 4.18 40.34
CA ALA A 14 -22.51 4.27 39.29
C ALA A 14 -21.85 4.61 37.93
N PRO A 15 -22.39 4.10 36.80
CA PRO A 15 -21.83 4.39 35.50
C PRO A 15 -21.94 5.89 35.19
N PHE A 16 -20.82 6.47 34.79
CA PHE A 16 -20.74 7.84 34.26
C PHE A 16 -21.73 7.98 33.10
N GLN A 17 -22.71 8.88 33.26
CA GLN A 17 -23.54 9.34 32.15
C GLN A 17 -22.70 10.28 31.29
N GLU A 18 -22.36 9.85 30.08
CA GLU A 18 -21.77 10.73 29.07
C GLU A 18 -22.76 11.84 28.69
N PRO A 19 -22.28 13.08 28.48
CA PRO A 19 -23.12 14.14 27.95
C PRO A 19 -23.49 13.79 26.51
N ARG A 20 -24.80 13.68 26.23
CA ARG A 20 -25.35 13.62 24.87
C ARG A 20 -24.92 14.87 24.10
N LEU A 21 -23.86 14.74 23.30
CA LEU A 21 -23.59 15.70 22.24
C LEU A 21 -24.60 15.45 21.12
N VAL A 22 -25.51 16.40 20.96
CA VAL A 22 -26.37 16.52 19.79
C VAL A 22 -25.47 16.74 18.58
N CYS A 23 -25.37 15.76 17.68
CA CYS A 23 -24.77 15.94 16.37
C CYS A 23 -25.73 16.83 15.55
N PRO A 24 -25.28 17.98 15.02
CA PRO A 24 -26.02 18.61 13.93
C PRO A 24 -25.87 17.72 12.70
N ASP A 25 -27.00 17.37 12.09
CA ASP A 25 -27.08 16.62 10.84
C ASP A 25 -26.08 17.16 9.82
N ALA A 26 -25.20 16.29 9.34
CA ALA A 26 -24.34 16.60 8.21
C ALA A 26 -25.23 16.89 6.97
N PRO A 27 -24.96 17.94 6.19
CA PRO A 27 -25.74 18.19 4.98
C PRO A 27 -25.58 17.01 4.01
N LEU A 28 -26.71 16.49 3.55
CA LEU A 28 -26.81 15.51 2.47
C LEU A 28 -26.02 16.02 1.26
N THR A 29 -24.93 15.33 0.91
CA THR A 29 -24.24 15.54 -0.36
C THR A 29 -25.19 15.17 -1.51
N PRO A 30 -25.41 16.04 -2.51
CA PRO A 30 -26.31 15.76 -3.61
C PRO A 30 -25.74 14.66 -4.53
N PRO A 31 -26.59 13.87 -5.21
CA PRO A 31 -26.16 12.81 -6.11
C PRO A 31 -25.43 13.38 -7.33
N LEU A 32 -24.36 12.70 -7.75
CA LEU A 32 -23.63 12.96 -8.99
C LEU A 32 -24.47 12.45 -10.19
N SER A 33 -25.33 13.29 -10.78
CA SER A 33 -25.91 13.08 -12.12
C SER A 33 -26.61 14.32 -12.67
N PRO A 34 -26.42 14.67 -13.96
CA PRO A 34 -27.42 15.38 -14.76
C PRO A 34 -28.41 14.44 -15.47
N LYS A 35 -29.55 15.03 -15.82
CA LYS A 35 -30.85 14.44 -16.16
C LYS A 35 -30.95 13.75 -17.54
N HIS A 36 -31.93 12.84 -17.60
CA HIS A 36 -32.49 12.10 -18.73
C HIS A 36 -32.52 12.78 -20.12
N SER A 37 -32.27 11.97 -21.15
CA SER A 37 -33.01 12.03 -22.42
C SER A 37 -33.37 10.59 -22.89
N HIS A 38 -34.50 10.49 -23.59
CA HIS A 38 -35.31 9.30 -23.88
C HIS A 38 -34.73 8.34 -24.96
N ILE A 39 -34.75 7.02 -24.68
CA ILE A 39 -35.43 5.86 -25.37
C ILE A 39 -35.70 5.98 -26.91
N PRO A 40 -35.52 4.92 -27.77
CA PRO A 40 -36.13 3.59 -27.59
C PRO A 40 -35.38 2.29 -27.95
N ASP A 41 -36.00 1.24 -27.39
CA ASP A 41 -35.89 -0.21 -27.59
C ASP A 41 -35.77 -0.69 -29.04
N ILE A 42 -34.99 -1.77 -29.22
CA ILE A 42 -35.25 -2.79 -30.25
C ILE A 42 -35.15 -4.17 -29.58
N ARG A 43 -36.22 -4.94 -29.73
CA ARG A 43 -36.35 -6.35 -29.38
C ARG A 43 -36.21 -7.23 -30.63
N ASP A 44 -35.87 -8.48 -30.34
CA ASP A 44 -36.24 -9.73 -31.03
C ASP A 44 -35.35 -10.29 -32.16
N ASP A 45 -35.50 -11.62 -32.28
CA ASP A 45 -34.93 -12.65 -33.19
C ASP A 45 -33.60 -13.25 -32.70
N VAL A 46 -33.54 -14.37 -31.98
CA VAL A 46 -34.07 -15.75 -32.19
C VAL A 46 -33.68 -16.32 -33.55
N ASP A 47 -32.71 -17.25 -33.54
CA ASP A 47 -32.85 -18.51 -34.28
C ASP A 47 -31.97 -19.61 -33.68
N CYS A 48 -32.63 -20.73 -33.39
CA CYS A 48 -32.11 -22.00 -32.90
C CYS A 48 -31.75 -22.94 -34.08
N ILE A 49 -31.22 -24.13 -33.71
CA ILE A 49 -31.35 -25.48 -34.35
C ILE A 49 -29.98 -26.09 -34.77
N PRO A 50 -29.69 -27.39 -34.52
CA PRO A 50 -30.06 -28.25 -33.38
C PRO A 50 -28.94 -29.24 -32.92
N ASP A 51 -29.30 -30.02 -31.90
CA ASP A 51 -28.61 -31.17 -31.27
C ASP A 51 -28.20 -32.33 -32.19
N THR A 52 -27.20 -33.12 -31.76
CA THR A 52 -27.31 -34.60 -31.68
C THR A 52 -26.35 -35.24 -30.64
N HIS A 53 -26.95 -35.86 -29.62
CA HIS A 53 -26.69 -37.15 -28.95
C HIS A 53 -25.31 -37.62 -28.40
N ASN A 54 -25.29 -37.73 -27.05
CA ASN A 54 -24.73 -38.72 -26.06
C ASN A 54 -24.42 -40.18 -26.53
N PRO A 55 -23.86 -41.15 -25.74
CA PRO A 55 -23.18 -41.13 -24.41
C PRO A 55 -21.93 -42.07 -24.22
N HIS A 56 -21.26 -41.95 -23.05
CA HIS A 56 -20.49 -42.94 -22.23
C HIS A 56 -19.50 -43.94 -22.87
N THR A 57 -18.24 -43.92 -22.39
CA THR A 57 -17.50 -45.11 -21.90
C THR A 57 -16.18 -44.71 -21.21
N LEU A 58 -15.98 -45.18 -19.98
CA LEU A 58 -14.66 -45.29 -19.33
C LEU A 58 -13.93 -46.53 -19.88
N PRO A 59 -12.60 -46.50 -19.90
CA PRO A 59 -11.88 -47.59 -19.26
C PRO A 59 -10.73 -47.09 -18.36
N SER A 60 -10.66 -47.70 -17.18
CA SER A 60 -9.42 -47.90 -16.44
C SER A 60 -8.53 -48.86 -17.23
N ASP A 61 -7.25 -48.52 -17.44
CA ASP A 61 -6.13 -49.42 -17.20
C ASP A 61 -4.78 -48.71 -17.36
N LEU A 62 -3.87 -49.12 -16.48
CA LEU A 62 -2.52 -48.65 -16.23
C LEU A 62 -1.61 -48.71 -17.47
N MET A 63 -0.84 -47.66 -17.74
CA MET A 63 0.46 -47.76 -18.41
C MET A 63 1.46 -46.78 -17.79
N ASP A 64 2.61 -47.33 -17.41
CA ASP A 64 3.78 -46.67 -16.86
C ASP A 64 4.24 -45.46 -17.71
N VAL A 65 4.52 -44.33 -17.05
CA VAL A 65 5.18 -43.18 -17.67
C VAL A 65 6.67 -43.24 -17.35
N ASP A 66 7.43 -43.47 -18.41
CA ASP A 66 8.89 -43.45 -18.48
C ASP A 66 9.43 -42.05 -18.09
N PRO A 67 10.33 -41.92 -17.10
CA PRO A 67 10.77 -40.62 -16.58
C PRO A 67 11.78 -39.85 -17.46
N ASP A 68 12.10 -40.32 -18.67
CA ASP A 68 13.17 -39.73 -19.52
C ASP A 68 12.72 -39.26 -20.93
N ALA A 69 11.45 -38.88 -21.12
CA ALA A 69 11.01 -38.22 -22.36
C ALA A 69 11.35 -36.70 -22.33
N PRO A 70 12.10 -36.16 -23.31
CA PRO A 70 12.40 -34.73 -23.36
C PRO A 70 11.12 -33.94 -23.68
N GLU A 71 10.79 -32.98 -22.82
CA GLU A 71 9.64 -32.08 -23.01
C GLU A 71 9.76 -31.34 -24.35
N ALA A 72 8.71 -31.45 -25.16
CA ALA A 72 8.58 -30.69 -26.39
C ALA A 72 8.38 -29.21 -26.06
N ASP A 73 9.35 -28.40 -26.48
CA ASP A 73 9.40 -26.95 -26.36
C ASP A 73 8.10 -26.32 -26.93
N SER A 74 7.20 -25.91 -26.04
CA SER A 74 6.05 -25.10 -26.42
C SER A 74 6.55 -23.69 -26.73
N PRO A 75 6.13 -23.05 -27.85
CA PRO A 75 6.67 -21.77 -28.25
C PRO A 75 6.37 -20.71 -27.17
N ILE A 76 7.44 -20.23 -26.52
CA ILE A 76 7.41 -19.10 -25.60
C ILE A 76 6.97 -17.88 -26.42
N HIS A 77 5.69 -17.52 -26.33
CA HIS A 77 5.25 -16.21 -26.80
C HIS A 77 6.00 -15.15 -25.99
N PRO A 78 6.81 -14.27 -26.62
CA PRO A 78 7.48 -13.22 -25.89
C PRO A 78 6.42 -12.30 -25.29
N MET A 79 6.43 -12.20 -23.97
CA MET A 79 5.60 -11.24 -23.23
C MET A 79 5.82 -9.84 -23.83
N PRO A 80 4.77 -9.02 -23.97
CA PRO A 80 4.93 -7.67 -24.46
C PRO A 80 5.88 -6.92 -23.52
N ARG A 81 6.98 -6.39 -24.08
CA ARG A 81 7.88 -5.48 -23.36
C ARG A 81 7.04 -4.37 -22.70
N PRO A 82 7.39 -3.92 -21.48
CA PRO A 82 6.70 -2.79 -20.88
C PRO A 82 6.72 -1.62 -21.87
N GLN A 83 5.58 -0.93 -21.99
CA GLN A 83 5.47 0.24 -22.88
C GLN A 83 6.44 1.36 -22.50
N ARG A 84 6.99 1.33 -21.26
CA ARG A 84 7.85 2.35 -20.68
C ARG A 84 8.86 1.71 -19.71
N LEU A 85 10.16 1.95 -19.90
CA LEU A 85 11.19 1.50 -18.95
C LEU A 85 11.44 2.60 -17.91
N LEU A 86 11.65 2.21 -16.65
CA LEU A 86 11.90 3.19 -15.58
C LEU A 86 13.24 3.93 -15.77
N GLU A 87 14.22 3.28 -16.38
CA GLU A 87 15.54 3.87 -16.65
C GLU A 87 15.49 5.06 -17.62
N ASP A 88 14.45 5.13 -18.45
CA ASP A 88 14.21 6.25 -19.37
C ASP A 88 13.63 7.47 -18.64
N GLU A 89 13.09 7.30 -17.42
CA GLU A 89 12.57 8.41 -16.63
C GLU A 89 13.70 9.24 -16.03
N LYS A 90 13.54 10.56 -16.13
CA LYS A 90 14.48 11.49 -15.52
C LYS A 90 14.44 11.36 -14.01
N GLU A 91 15.61 11.27 -13.41
CA GLU A 91 15.75 11.36 -11.96
C GLU A 91 15.40 12.78 -11.49
N HIS A 92 14.48 12.89 -10.53
CA HIS A 92 13.95 14.16 -10.04
C HIS A 92 14.50 14.58 -8.66
N LEU A 93 15.57 13.92 -8.20
CA LEU A 93 16.28 14.33 -6.99
C LEU A 93 16.90 15.72 -7.12
N GLN A 94 16.77 16.53 -6.07
CA GLN A 94 17.45 17.81 -5.94
C GLN A 94 18.93 17.58 -5.64
N ARG A 95 19.77 17.67 -6.67
CA ARG A 95 21.21 17.36 -6.59
C ARG A 95 22.10 18.49 -6.07
N SER A 96 21.63 19.73 -5.96
CA SER A 96 22.50 20.88 -5.67
C SER A 96 21.98 21.78 -4.55
N GLY A 97 22.81 21.99 -3.52
CA GLY A 97 22.70 23.12 -2.59
C GLY A 97 22.06 22.85 -1.23
N ILE A 98 21.47 21.66 -1.01
CA ILE A 98 20.83 21.29 0.25
C ILE A 98 21.72 20.33 1.02
N LYS A 99 21.91 20.57 2.32
CA LYS A 99 22.68 19.74 3.25
C LYS A 99 21.81 19.22 4.38
N LEU A 100 22.21 18.11 5.00
CA LEU A 100 21.52 17.58 6.20
C LEU A 100 21.44 18.62 7.33
N SER A 101 22.46 19.44 7.52
CA SER A 101 22.51 20.52 8.51
C SER A 101 21.48 21.64 8.28
N ASP A 102 20.87 21.68 7.10
CA ASP A 102 19.86 22.68 6.75
C ASP A 102 18.47 22.29 7.28
N PHE A 103 18.33 21.10 7.88
CA PHE A 103 17.07 20.62 8.41
C PHE A 103 17.02 20.69 9.94
N GLU A 104 15.95 21.28 10.46
CA GLU A 104 15.60 21.25 11.88
C GLU A 104 14.65 20.08 12.16
N VAL A 105 15.00 19.22 13.12
CA VAL A 105 14.11 18.12 13.56
C VAL A 105 12.99 18.68 14.42
N ARG A 106 11.74 18.32 14.08
CA ARG A 106 10.52 18.80 14.74
C ARG A 106 9.82 17.71 15.55
N GLY A 107 9.93 16.45 15.14
CA GLY A 107 9.27 15.33 15.78
C GLY A 107 9.65 13.99 15.17
N THR A 108 9.30 12.91 15.85
CA THR A 108 9.39 11.54 15.31
C THR A 108 8.01 11.15 14.79
N LEU A 109 7.91 10.82 13.50
CA LEU A 109 6.66 10.40 12.86
C LEU A 109 6.41 8.90 13.02
N GLY A 110 7.48 8.10 13.03
CA GLY A 110 7.37 6.65 13.16
C GLY A 110 8.73 5.96 13.31
N THR A 111 8.66 4.67 13.63
CA THR A 111 9.80 3.77 13.71
C THR A 111 9.62 2.66 12.70
N GLY A 112 10.61 2.46 11.84
CA GLY A 112 10.66 1.34 10.89
C GLY A 112 11.66 0.28 11.34
N THR A 113 11.72 -0.82 10.59
CA THR A 113 12.61 -1.97 10.87
C THR A 113 14.10 -1.59 10.98
N PHE A 114 14.54 -0.61 10.18
CA PHE A 114 15.96 -0.22 10.06
C PHE A 114 16.27 1.15 10.68
N GLY A 115 15.28 1.83 11.25
CA GLY A 115 15.48 3.17 11.79
C GLY A 115 14.20 3.95 12.04
N LYS A 116 14.24 5.26 11.78
CA LYS A 116 13.21 6.21 12.22
C LYS A 116 12.79 7.12 11.07
N VAL A 117 11.55 7.59 11.11
CA VAL A 117 11.06 8.64 10.23
C VAL A 117 10.83 9.88 11.09
N LEU A 118 11.52 10.97 10.77
CA LEU A 118 11.42 12.24 11.50
C LEU A 118 10.68 13.29 10.67
N LEU A 119 9.87 14.11 11.32
CA LEU A 119 9.40 15.36 10.74
C LEU A 119 10.55 16.37 10.82
N VAL A 120 10.90 16.94 9.69
CA VAL A 120 11.93 17.97 9.60
C VAL A 120 11.42 19.21 8.89
N ARG A 121 12.01 20.36 9.24
CA ARG A 121 11.76 21.63 8.58
C ARG A 121 13.03 22.13 7.91
N HIS A 122 12.95 22.52 6.65
CA HIS A 122 14.08 23.19 5.97
C HIS A 122 14.27 24.61 6.53
N ARG A 123 15.51 24.92 6.96
CA ARG A 123 15.90 26.22 7.50
C ARG A 123 15.93 27.25 6.36
N GLY A 124 15.45 28.46 6.64
CA GLY A 124 15.53 29.57 5.68
C GLY A 124 14.40 29.67 4.65
N THR A 125 13.49 28.70 4.55
CA THR A 125 12.22 28.88 3.81
C THR A 125 11.25 29.74 4.63
N PRO A 126 10.88 30.95 4.18
CA PRO A 126 9.86 31.75 4.86
C PRO A 126 8.52 31.00 4.78
N SER A 127 7.82 30.87 5.91
CA SER A 127 6.51 30.21 6.00
C SER A 127 5.40 30.89 5.18
N SER A 128 5.71 32.01 4.53
CA SER A 128 4.78 32.93 3.85
C SER A 128 4.68 32.74 2.34
N GLN A 129 5.44 31.83 1.71
CA GLN A 129 5.44 31.66 0.25
C GLN A 129 4.92 30.31 -0.26
N GLY A 130 4.03 29.59 0.43
CA GLY A 130 3.40 28.38 -0.14
C GLY A 130 4.36 27.22 -0.53
N THR A 131 5.67 27.41 -0.34
CA THR A 131 6.72 26.41 -0.57
C THR A 131 6.67 25.41 0.57
N GLN A 132 6.64 24.12 0.23
CA GLN A 132 6.70 23.04 1.21
C GLN A 132 7.96 23.17 2.07
N SER A 133 7.79 23.53 3.34
CA SER A 133 8.89 23.71 4.29
C SER A 133 9.10 22.49 5.18
N TYR A 134 8.17 21.54 5.18
CA TYR A 134 8.16 20.36 6.03
C TYR A 134 8.26 19.08 5.21
N PHE A 135 9.07 18.15 5.72
CA PHE A 135 9.42 16.90 5.04
C PHE A 135 9.47 15.75 6.05
N ALA A 136 9.32 14.53 5.54
CA ALA A 136 9.59 13.31 6.28
C ALA A 136 11.01 12.84 5.96
N MET A 137 11.88 12.73 6.96
CA MET A 137 13.25 12.26 6.84
C MET A 137 13.31 10.80 7.31
N LYS A 138 13.36 9.84 6.38
CA LYS A 138 13.59 8.42 6.68
C LYS A 138 15.09 8.23 6.93
N ILE A 139 15.45 7.78 8.13
CA ILE A 139 16.83 7.57 8.57
C ILE A 139 17.03 6.08 8.76
N LEU A 140 17.98 5.51 8.03
CA LEU A 140 18.23 4.07 7.98
C LEU A 140 19.67 3.79 8.44
N ARG A 141 19.82 2.98 9.48
CA ARG A 141 21.15 2.69 10.04
C ARG A 141 21.88 1.66 9.18
N LYS A 142 23.06 2.03 8.66
CA LYS A 142 23.85 1.19 7.72
C LYS A 142 24.16 -0.19 8.29
N THR A 143 24.52 -0.26 9.58
CA THR A 143 24.82 -1.53 10.26
C THR A 143 23.61 -2.46 10.31
N GLU A 144 22.41 -1.93 10.52
CA GLU A 144 21.17 -2.72 10.57
C GLU A 144 20.75 -3.20 9.18
N ILE A 145 20.90 -2.35 8.16
CA ILE A 145 20.62 -2.72 6.76
C ILE A 145 21.50 -3.92 6.35
N VAL A 146 22.80 -3.86 6.64
CA VAL A 146 23.74 -4.96 6.33
C VAL A 146 23.42 -6.20 7.14
N ARG A 147 23.19 -6.07 8.46
CA ARG A 147 22.87 -7.18 9.36
C ARG A 147 21.63 -7.95 8.90
N LEU A 148 20.61 -7.23 8.40
CA LEU A 148 19.35 -7.81 7.93
C LEU A 148 19.36 -8.15 6.43
N ARG A 149 20.50 -7.95 5.73
CA ARG A 149 20.70 -8.21 4.30
C ARG A 149 19.71 -7.45 3.39
N GLN A 150 19.46 -6.18 3.71
CA GLN A 150 18.44 -5.35 3.03
C GLN A 150 19.06 -4.27 2.12
N VAL A 151 20.36 -4.40 1.79
CA VAL A 151 21.07 -3.41 0.96
C VAL A 151 20.40 -3.25 -0.41
N GLU A 152 20.05 -4.37 -1.06
CA GLU A 152 19.38 -4.35 -2.36
C GLU A 152 18.00 -3.70 -2.30
N HIS A 153 17.22 -3.98 -1.25
CA HIS A 153 15.91 -3.37 -1.04
C HIS A 153 16.00 -1.86 -0.83
N VAL A 154 16.97 -1.39 -0.03
CA VAL A 154 17.19 0.05 0.19
C VAL A 154 17.65 0.76 -1.08
N ASN A 155 18.54 0.13 -1.86
CA ASN A 155 18.97 0.65 -3.17
C ASN A 155 17.80 0.70 -4.17
N ALA A 156 16.97 -0.35 -4.20
CA ALA A 156 15.79 -0.43 -5.07
C ALA A 156 14.74 0.62 -4.70
N GLU A 157 14.46 0.81 -3.40
CA GLU A 157 13.58 1.85 -2.90
C GLU A 157 14.03 3.24 -3.37
N ARG A 158 15.32 3.58 -3.20
CA ARG A 158 15.88 4.84 -3.70
C ARG A 158 15.72 4.95 -5.22
N TYR A 159 16.14 3.92 -5.95
CA TYR A 159 16.14 3.93 -7.42
C TYR A 159 14.74 4.16 -7.98
N ILE A 160 13.74 3.45 -7.45
CA ILE A 160 12.34 3.57 -7.84
C ILE A 160 11.82 4.97 -7.50
N LEU A 161 11.89 5.38 -6.22
CA LEU A 161 11.34 6.65 -5.76
C LEU A 161 11.97 7.88 -6.41
N SER A 162 13.23 7.78 -6.84
CA SER A 162 13.91 8.87 -7.56
C SER A 162 13.42 9.10 -9.00
N ARG A 163 12.60 8.18 -9.55
CA ARG A 163 12.13 8.17 -10.94
C ARG A 163 10.62 8.12 -11.09
N VAL A 164 9.88 7.57 -10.13
CA VAL A 164 8.42 7.61 -10.13
C VAL A 164 7.89 8.98 -9.72
N HIS A 165 6.91 9.50 -10.44
CA HIS A 165 6.20 10.73 -10.11
C HIS A 165 4.73 10.58 -10.44
N HIS A 166 3.89 10.53 -9.40
CA HIS A 166 2.46 10.29 -9.52
C HIS A 166 1.71 10.96 -8.35
N PRO A 167 0.54 11.57 -8.55
CA PRO A 167 -0.19 12.31 -7.52
C PRO A 167 -0.54 11.51 -6.26
N PHE A 168 -0.55 10.18 -6.35
CA PHE A 168 -0.86 9.26 -5.23
C PHE A 168 0.34 8.47 -4.71
N VAL A 169 1.56 8.84 -5.09
CA VAL A 169 2.81 8.28 -4.54
C VAL A 169 3.54 9.41 -3.80
N VAL A 170 4.27 9.08 -2.72
CA VAL A 170 5.13 10.05 -2.04
C VAL A 170 6.35 10.41 -2.90
N ASP A 171 6.68 11.70 -2.97
CA ASP A 171 7.87 12.15 -3.68
C ASP A 171 9.14 12.00 -2.80
N LEU A 172 10.25 11.60 -3.42
CA LEU A 172 11.60 11.63 -2.85
C LEU A 172 12.34 12.87 -3.38
N PHE A 173 12.65 13.81 -2.49
CA PHE A 173 13.27 15.08 -2.85
C PHE A 173 14.80 14.99 -2.90
N ALA A 174 15.41 14.30 -1.95
CA ALA A 174 16.86 14.18 -1.84
C ALA A 174 17.25 12.93 -1.05
N THR A 175 18.48 12.47 -1.27
CA THR A 175 19.13 11.48 -0.40
C THR A 175 20.43 12.04 0.15
N PHE A 176 20.82 11.55 1.32
CA PHE A 176 22.09 11.88 1.94
C PHE A 176 22.66 10.65 2.63
N GLN A 177 23.91 10.73 3.05
CA GLN A 177 24.52 9.75 3.93
C GLN A 177 25.53 10.40 4.86
N ASP A 178 25.74 9.78 6.02
CA ASP A 178 26.86 10.06 6.92
C ASP A 178 27.58 8.73 7.26
N SER A 179 28.53 8.78 8.19
CA SER A 179 29.24 7.57 8.67
C SER A 179 28.34 6.47 9.25
N LEU A 180 27.14 6.78 9.73
CA LEU A 180 26.25 5.83 10.42
C LEU A 180 25.00 5.45 9.61
N ASN A 181 24.47 6.39 8.84
CA ASN A 181 23.12 6.36 8.32
C ASN A 181 23.03 6.71 6.83
N VAL A 182 21.95 6.24 6.24
CA VAL A 182 21.40 6.68 4.97
C VAL A 182 20.14 7.50 5.26
N TYR A 183 19.93 8.58 4.52
CA TYR A 183 18.82 9.51 4.68
C TYR A 183 18.03 9.62 3.38
N MET A 184 16.70 9.55 3.47
CA MET A 184 15.79 9.84 2.36
C MET A 184 14.84 10.96 2.79
N LEU A 185 14.89 12.09 2.08
CA LEU A 185 14.05 13.25 2.32
C LEU A 185 12.79 13.13 1.45
N MET A 186 11.65 12.88 2.09
CA MET A 186 10.40 12.50 1.44
C MET A 186 9.30 13.52 1.73
N SER A 187 8.20 13.42 0.97
CA SER A 187 6.96 14.15 1.23
C SER A 187 6.45 13.94 2.65
N TYR A 188 6.18 15.04 3.36
CA TYR A 188 5.43 14.97 4.60
C TYR A 188 3.92 14.90 4.30
N VAL A 189 3.25 13.87 4.80
CA VAL A 189 1.83 13.63 4.58
C VAL A 189 1.09 13.70 5.93
N PRO A 190 0.44 14.83 6.27
CA PRO A 190 0.07 15.15 7.65
C PRO A 190 -1.17 14.44 8.19
N GLY A 191 -1.99 13.83 7.34
CA GLY A 191 -3.28 13.25 7.74
C GLY A 191 -3.19 11.87 8.38
N GLY A 192 -1.98 11.31 8.52
CA GLY A 192 -1.73 10.00 9.12
C GLY A 192 -2.22 8.83 8.25
N GLU A 193 -2.16 7.64 8.83
CA GLU A 193 -2.42 6.37 8.17
C GLU A 193 -3.92 6.13 7.94
N LEU A 194 -4.28 5.58 6.77
CA LEU A 194 -5.62 5.10 6.46
C LEU A 194 -6.07 4.06 7.50
N PHE A 195 -5.12 3.26 8.02
CA PHE A 195 -5.35 2.33 9.13
C PHE A 195 -6.07 3.01 10.31
N THR A 196 -5.54 4.15 10.79
CA THR A 196 -6.10 4.86 11.94
C THR A 196 -7.51 5.39 11.64
N HIS A 197 -7.74 5.90 10.44
CA HIS A 197 -9.07 6.37 10.02
C HIS A 197 -10.07 5.22 9.93
N LEU A 198 -9.67 4.07 9.38
CA LEU A 198 -10.51 2.89 9.27
C LEU A 198 -10.87 2.34 10.66
N ARG A 199 -9.90 2.23 11.56
CA ARG A 199 -10.14 1.74 12.92
C ARG A 199 -11.09 2.64 13.70
N ARG A 200 -10.98 3.96 13.54
CA ARG A 200 -11.90 4.94 14.16
C ARG A 200 -13.31 4.89 13.56
N ALA A 201 -13.44 4.65 12.27
CA ALA A 201 -14.74 4.49 11.60
C ALA A 201 -15.36 3.10 11.81
N HIS A 202 -14.59 2.14 12.34
CA HIS A 202 -14.83 0.70 12.36
C HIS A 202 -14.87 0.04 10.98
N ARG A 203 -15.55 0.66 10.01
CA ARG A 203 -15.57 0.29 8.59
C ARG A 203 -15.98 1.50 7.76
N PHE A 204 -15.64 1.50 6.49
CA PHE A 204 -16.04 2.51 5.52
C PHE A 204 -17.32 2.10 4.78
N THR A 205 -18.04 3.11 4.29
CA THR A 205 -19.16 2.89 3.36
C THR A 205 -18.62 2.55 1.97
N PRO A 206 -19.44 1.94 1.09
CA PRO A 206 -19.02 1.65 -0.28
C PRO A 206 -18.47 2.87 -1.05
N ASP A 207 -19.04 4.05 -0.82
CA ASP A 207 -18.58 5.28 -1.49
C ASP A 207 -17.22 5.75 -1.01
N VAL A 208 -16.97 5.68 0.31
CA VAL A 208 -15.66 6.01 0.89
C VAL A 208 -14.60 5.00 0.42
N THR A 209 -14.94 3.71 0.46
CA THR A 209 -14.08 2.64 -0.05
C THR A 209 -13.78 2.85 -1.54
N ARG A 210 -14.78 3.23 -2.35
CA ARG A 210 -14.61 3.42 -3.80
C ARG A 210 -13.61 4.51 -4.12
N PHE A 211 -13.70 5.65 -3.43
CA PHE A 211 -12.74 6.74 -3.60
C PHE A 211 -11.31 6.26 -3.33
N TYR A 212 -11.06 5.64 -2.18
CA TYR A 212 -9.71 5.21 -1.81
C TYR A 212 -9.20 4.07 -2.68
N LEU A 213 -10.03 3.06 -2.96
CA LEU A 213 -9.64 1.96 -3.83
C LEU A 213 -9.32 2.46 -5.24
N ALA A 214 -10.08 3.41 -5.78
CA ALA A 214 -9.79 4.02 -7.08
C ALA A 214 -8.45 4.77 -7.10
N THR A 215 -8.10 5.52 -6.03
CA THR A 215 -6.78 6.17 -5.95
C THR A 215 -5.63 5.17 -5.92
N ILE A 216 -5.82 4.03 -5.23
CA ILE A 216 -4.82 2.96 -5.13
C ILE A 216 -4.65 2.27 -6.49
N ILE A 217 -5.75 1.99 -7.19
CA ILE A 217 -5.73 1.40 -8.53
C ILE A 217 -4.96 2.29 -9.52
N LEU A 218 -5.18 3.61 -9.49
CA LEU A 218 -4.42 4.55 -10.34
C LEU A 218 -2.91 4.51 -10.01
N ALA A 219 -2.55 4.52 -8.73
CA ALA A 219 -1.15 4.42 -8.31
C ALA A 219 -0.50 3.11 -8.77
N LEU A 220 -1.16 1.97 -8.57
CA LEU A 220 -0.65 0.66 -8.98
C LEU A 220 -0.59 0.51 -10.49
N LYS A 221 -1.61 0.96 -11.23
CA LYS A 221 -1.61 1.00 -12.70
C LYS A 221 -0.39 1.78 -13.22
N TYR A 222 -0.09 2.93 -12.61
CA TYR A 222 1.09 3.72 -12.94
C TYR A 222 2.39 2.94 -12.67
N LEU A 223 2.58 2.38 -11.47
CA LEU A 223 3.78 1.60 -11.13
C LEU A 223 3.96 0.37 -12.05
N HIS A 224 2.87 -0.35 -12.31
CA HIS A 224 2.85 -1.54 -13.16
C HIS A 224 3.20 -1.24 -14.61
N SER A 225 3.00 0.00 -15.08
CA SER A 225 3.42 0.43 -16.42
C SER A 225 4.94 0.43 -16.61
N PHE A 226 5.71 0.48 -15.50
CA PHE A 226 7.17 0.38 -15.45
C PHE A 226 7.67 -0.97 -14.93
N ASN A 227 6.82 -2.00 -14.92
CA ASN A 227 7.13 -3.30 -14.32
C ASN A 227 7.47 -3.26 -12.80
N ILE A 228 7.09 -2.19 -12.09
CA ILE A 228 7.26 -2.12 -10.64
C ILE A 228 6.10 -2.84 -9.96
N ILE A 229 6.40 -3.81 -9.10
CA ILE A 229 5.43 -4.44 -8.20
C ILE A 229 5.65 -3.85 -6.80
N TYR A 230 4.59 -3.44 -6.10
CA TYR A 230 4.69 -2.74 -4.82
C TYR A 230 4.87 -3.69 -3.62
N ARG A 231 4.13 -4.80 -3.58
CA ARG A 231 4.29 -5.94 -2.65
C ARG A 231 4.04 -5.70 -1.15
N ASP A 232 3.73 -4.49 -0.70
CA ASP A 232 3.36 -4.22 0.71
C ASP A 232 2.12 -3.32 0.85
N LEU A 233 1.09 -3.60 0.05
CA LEU A 233 -0.18 -2.85 0.16
C LEU A 233 -0.90 -3.24 1.45
N LYS A 234 -1.09 -2.25 2.33
CA LYS A 234 -1.84 -2.34 3.58
C LYS A 234 -2.24 -0.93 4.06
N PRO A 235 -3.25 -0.78 4.94
CA PRO A 235 -3.73 0.53 5.40
C PRO A 235 -2.66 1.41 6.07
N GLU A 236 -1.62 0.80 6.65
CA GLU A 236 -0.51 1.46 7.33
C GLU A 236 0.43 2.18 6.35
N ASN A 237 0.58 1.65 5.13
CA ASN A 237 1.42 2.24 4.08
C ASN A 237 0.67 3.24 3.19
N LEU A 238 -0.55 3.62 3.59
CA LEU A 238 -1.43 4.54 2.86
C LEU A 238 -1.68 5.76 3.72
N LEU A 239 -1.05 6.89 3.40
CA LEU A 239 -1.20 8.12 4.17
C LEU A 239 -2.20 9.07 3.52
N LEU A 240 -2.98 9.80 4.32
CA LEU A 240 -3.90 10.83 3.82
C LEU A 240 -3.21 12.19 3.85
N ASP A 241 -3.23 12.93 2.74
CA ASP A 241 -2.76 14.31 2.73
C ASP A 241 -3.80 15.30 3.29
N SER A 242 -3.45 16.58 3.36
CA SER A 242 -4.32 17.63 3.90
C SER A 242 -5.63 17.82 3.13
N ARG A 243 -5.70 17.34 1.87
CA ARG A 243 -6.92 17.36 1.05
C ARG A 243 -7.68 16.03 1.13
N GLY A 244 -7.20 15.05 1.90
CA GLY A 244 -7.81 13.73 2.06
C GLY A 244 -7.45 12.72 0.97
N TYR A 245 -6.49 13.04 0.08
CA TYR A 245 -6.04 12.11 -0.95
C TYR A 245 -5.01 11.14 -0.40
N LEU A 246 -5.02 9.90 -0.90
CA LEU A 246 -4.02 8.91 -0.54
C LEU A 246 -2.67 9.18 -1.18
N ARG A 247 -1.63 8.88 -0.41
CA ARG A 247 -0.23 8.80 -0.84
C ARG A 247 0.32 7.44 -0.40
N LEU A 248 0.67 6.59 -1.36
CA LEU A 248 1.44 5.37 -1.12
C LEU A 248 2.83 5.76 -0.60
N THR A 249 3.23 5.19 0.53
CA THR A 249 4.56 5.35 1.12
C THR A 249 5.27 4.00 1.22
N ASP A 250 6.48 3.97 1.77
CA ASP A 250 7.31 2.78 2.04
C ASP A 250 7.47 1.81 0.85
N PHE A 251 8.52 2.04 0.05
CA PHE A 251 8.80 1.25 -1.15
C PHE A 251 9.87 0.18 -0.87
N GLY A 252 10.09 -0.17 0.41
CA GLY A 252 11.12 -1.12 0.83
C GLY A 252 10.96 -2.54 0.25
N PHE A 253 9.75 -2.93 -0.16
CA PHE A 253 9.51 -4.18 -0.90
C PHE A 253 9.19 -3.95 -2.38
N ALA A 254 9.16 -2.72 -2.87
CA ALA A 254 8.91 -2.48 -4.28
C ALA A 254 10.07 -3.03 -5.13
N LYS A 255 9.75 -3.61 -6.29
CA LYS A 255 10.76 -4.23 -7.16
C LYS A 255 10.33 -4.16 -8.63
N ILE A 256 11.29 -3.87 -9.51
CA ILE A 256 11.10 -3.98 -10.96
C ILE A 256 11.25 -5.45 -11.34
N VAL A 257 10.22 -6.02 -11.96
CA VAL A 257 10.15 -7.45 -12.30
C VAL A 257 9.56 -7.62 -13.69
N ASP A 258 10.35 -8.16 -14.61
CA ASP A 258 9.92 -8.39 -16.00
C ASP A 258 8.98 -9.58 -16.16
N ASP A 259 9.22 -10.66 -15.42
CA ASP A 259 8.35 -11.86 -15.41
C ASP A 259 7.94 -12.22 -13.98
N ARG A 260 8.85 -12.82 -13.20
CA ARG A 260 8.56 -13.29 -11.84
C ARG A 260 9.66 -12.99 -10.85
N THR A 261 9.27 -12.93 -9.59
CA THR A 261 10.17 -12.90 -8.43
C THR A 261 9.70 -13.93 -7.40
N TRP A 262 10.62 -14.43 -6.57
CA TRP A 262 10.37 -15.54 -5.62
C TRP A 262 10.54 -15.14 -4.15
N THR A 263 10.89 -13.89 -3.87
CA THR A 263 11.09 -13.41 -2.51
C THR A 263 9.78 -13.40 -1.74
N LEU A 264 9.66 -14.23 -0.70
CA LEU A 264 8.57 -14.14 0.27
C LEU A 264 8.71 -12.85 1.09
N CYS A 265 7.86 -11.86 0.81
CA CYS A 265 7.81 -10.58 1.51
C CYS A 265 6.39 -10.02 1.52
N GLY A 266 6.14 -9.03 2.37
CA GLY A 266 4.84 -8.42 2.58
C GLY A 266 4.24 -8.79 3.93
N THR A 267 3.00 -8.38 4.14
CA THR A 267 2.28 -8.56 5.41
C THR A 267 1.37 -9.79 5.31
N PRO A 268 1.39 -10.73 6.28
CA PRO A 268 0.74 -12.05 6.15
C PRO A 268 -0.71 -12.02 5.66
N GLU A 269 -1.54 -11.13 6.17
CA GLU A 269 -2.96 -10.97 5.85
C GLU A 269 -3.21 -10.55 4.38
N TYR A 270 -2.20 -9.98 3.74
CA TYR A 270 -2.23 -9.41 2.40
C TYR A 270 -1.54 -10.27 1.33
N LEU A 271 -0.90 -11.38 1.73
CA LEU A 271 -0.17 -12.24 0.80
C LEU A 271 -1.12 -12.96 -0.15
N ALA A 272 -0.73 -13.01 -1.42
CA ALA A 272 -1.40 -13.80 -2.43
C ALA A 272 -1.05 -15.30 -2.29
N PRO A 273 -1.95 -16.23 -2.69
CA PRO A 273 -1.70 -17.67 -2.59
C PRO A 273 -0.39 -18.11 -3.25
N GLU A 274 -0.08 -17.56 -4.44
CA GLU A 274 1.13 -17.91 -5.18
C GLU A 274 2.43 -17.45 -4.51
N ILE A 275 2.37 -16.44 -3.63
CA ILE A 275 3.52 -16.00 -2.83
C ILE A 275 3.78 -17.03 -1.72
N ILE A 276 2.72 -17.50 -1.06
CA ILE A 276 2.79 -18.50 0.01
C ILE A 276 3.28 -19.84 -0.53
N GLN A 277 2.82 -20.23 -1.72
CA GLN A 277 3.22 -21.46 -2.41
C GLN A 277 4.61 -21.39 -3.05
N SER A 278 5.23 -20.21 -3.10
CA SER A 278 6.54 -19.98 -3.75
C SER A 278 6.55 -20.23 -5.27
N ASP A 279 5.40 -20.07 -5.95
CA ASP A 279 5.21 -20.36 -7.39
C ASP A 279 5.75 -19.26 -8.33
N GLY A 280 6.49 -18.30 -7.78
CA GLY A 280 6.86 -17.05 -8.43
C GLY A 280 5.64 -16.12 -8.58
N HIS A 281 5.83 -14.85 -8.25
CA HIS A 281 4.77 -13.84 -8.28
C HIS A 281 5.15 -12.63 -9.13
N GLY A 282 4.11 -11.93 -9.58
CA GLY A 282 4.18 -10.75 -10.45
C GLY A 282 3.18 -9.68 -10.00
N LYS A 283 2.80 -8.81 -10.92
CA LYS A 283 1.83 -7.71 -10.72
C LYS A 283 0.48 -8.17 -10.14
N ALA A 284 0.06 -9.40 -10.44
CA ALA A 284 -1.18 -10.01 -9.95
C ALA A 284 -1.28 -10.08 -8.41
N ALA A 285 -0.15 -10.06 -7.69
CA ALA A 285 -0.13 -10.07 -6.24
C ALA A 285 -0.62 -8.73 -5.65
N ASP A 286 -0.30 -7.60 -6.28
CA ASP A 286 -0.81 -6.29 -5.83
C ASP A 286 -2.34 -6.19 -6.02
N TRP A 287 -2.89 -6.83 -7.06
CA TRP A 287 -4.34 -6.91 -7.27
C TRP A 287 -5.05 -7.82 -6.28
N TRP A 288 -4.41 -8.90 -5.82
CA TRP A 288 -4.90 -9.67 -4.69
C TRP A 288 -4.97 -8.82 -3.43
N ALA A 289 -3.89 -8.10 -3.11
CA ALA A 289 -3.83 -7.20 -1.96
C ALA A 289 -4.90 -6.09 -2.04
N CYS A 290 -5.24 -5.61 -3.25
CA CYS A 290 -6.37 -4.69 -3.46
C CYS A 290 -7.71 -5.32 -3.03
N GLY A 291 -7.92 -6.61 -3.33
CA GLY A 291 -9.11 -7.35 -2.90
C GLY A 291 -9.19 -7.48 -1.37
N VAL A 292 -8.06 -7.80 -0.73
CA VAL A 292 -7.94 -7.86 0.75
C VAL A 292 -8.28 -6.50 1.35
N LEU A 293 -7.69 -5.42 0.82
CA LEU A 293 -7.90 -4.06 1.30
C LEU A 293 -9.35 -3.58 1.09
N CYS A 294 -9.95 -3.89 -0.05
CA CYS A 294 -11.35 -3.58 -0.34
C CYS A 294 -12.29 -4.24 0.69
N TYR A 295 -12.06 -5.53 0.96
CA TYR A 295 -12.79 -6.24 2.00
C TYR A 295 -12.56 -5.60 3.37
N GLU A 296 -11.31 -5.34 3.76
CA GLU A 296 -10.98 -4.78 5.07
C GLU A 296 -11.64 -3.39 5.27
N MET A 297 -11.64 -2.54 4.25
CA MET A 297 -12.33 -1.25 4.32
C MET A 297 -13.84 -1.41 4.52
N LEU A 298 -14.50 -2.34 3.81
CA LEU A 298 -15.95 -2.54 3.89
C LEU A 298 -16.42 -3.28 5.15
N VAL A 299 -15.55 -4.13 5.70
CA VAL A 299 -15.91 -5.04 6.80
C VAL A 299 -15.31 -4.61 8.14
N GLY A 300 -14.14 -3.94 8.12
CA GLY A 300 -13.40 -3.46 9.29
C GLY A 300 -12.28 -4.39 9.76
N TYR A 301 -12.12 -5.55 9.12
CA TYR A 301 -11.07 -6.52 9.39
C TYR A 301 -10.75 -7.30 8.10
N PRO A 302 -9.52 -7.82 7.93
CA PRO A 302 -9.13 -8.53 6.72
C PRO A 302 -9.91 -9.85 6.55
N PRO A 303 -10.09 -10.35 5.31
CA PRO A 303 -10.85 -11.58 5.03
C PRO A 303 -10.19 -12.82 5.61
N PHE A 304 -8.85 -12.82 5.73
CA PHE A 304 -8.06 -13.90 6.28
C PHE A 304 -7.28 -13.36 7.49
N PHE A 305 -7.62 -13.83 8.69
CA PHE A 305 -6.94 -13.47 9.93
C PHE A 305 -6.87 -14.68 10.85
N ASP A 306 -5.80 -14.76 11.63
CA ASP A 306 -5.55 -15.81 12.62
C ASP A 306 -4.58 -15.28 13.69
N GLU A 307 -4.39 -16.01 14.78
CA GLU A 307 -3.39 -15.68 15.81
C GLU A 307 -1.97 -15.97 15.33
N SER A 308 -1.80 -16.93 14.42
CA SER A 308 -0.51 -17.32 13.86
C SER A 308 -0.41 -17.02 12.37
N PRO A 309 0.75 -16.58 11.86
CA PRO A 309 0.95 -16.41 10.42
C PRO A 309 0.66 -17.69 9.61
N TYR A 310 0.97 -18.85 10.16
CA TYR A 310 0.68 -20.13 9.52
C TYR A 310 -0.83 -20.38 9.37
N GLY A 311 -1.64 -20.06 10.39
CA GLY A 311 -3.10 -20.15 10.30
C GLY A 311 -3.68 -19.16 9.28
N ILE A 312 -3.09 -17.97 9.13
CA ILE A 312 -3.44 -17.03 8.06
C ILE A 312 -3.17 -17.66 6.69
N TYR A 313 -2.01 -18.28 6.51
CA TYR A 313 -1.63 -18.93 5.25
C TYR A 313 -2.59 -20.06 4.87
N GLU A 314 -2.94 -20.94 5.82
CA GLU A 314 -3.95 -21.99 5.57
C GLU A 314 -5.29 -21.39 5.12
N LYS A 315 -5.75 -20.31 5.76
CA LYS A 315 -7.01 -19.64 5.38
C LYS A 315 -6.96 -19.04 3.99
N ILE A 316 -5.83 -18.42 3.60
CA ILE A 316 -5.62 -17.88 2.26
C ILE A 316 -5.68 -19.00 1.22
N LEU A 317 -4.96 -20.11 1.45
CA LEU A 317 -4.92 -21.25 0.53
C LEU A 317 -6.28 -21.97 0.43
N ASN A 318 -7.04 -22.03 1.52
CA ASN A 318 -8.40 -22.57 1.54
C ASN A 318 -9.42 -21.66 0.81
N GLY A 319 -9.14 -20.36 0.69
CA GLY A 319 -9.96 -19.40 -0.05
C GLY A 319 -11.36 -19.15 0.55
N GLN A 320 -11.61 -19.56 1.80
CA GLN A 320 -12.91 -19.39 2.44
C GLN A 320 -13.05 -17.99 3.04
N ILE A 321 -13.87 -17.16 2.39
CA ILE A 321 -14.17 -15.80 2.85
C ILE A 321 -15.55 -15.79 3.53
N HIS A 322 -15.61 -15.23 4.74
CA HIS A 322 -16.88 -14.94 5.41
C HIS A 322 -17.53 -13.69 4.80
N TRP A 323 -18.80 -13.76 4.40
CA TRP A 323 -19.49 -12.63 3.78
C TRP A 323 -20.57 -12.06 4.70
N PRO A 324 -20.44 -10.80 5.17
CA PRO A 324 -21.50 -10.15 5.93
C PRO A 324 -22.80 -10.08 5.13
N LYS A 325 -23.93 -10.37 5.78
CA LYS A 325 -25.27 -10.29 5.17
C LYS A 325 -25.61 -8.90 4.63
N SER A 326 -25.00 -7.86 5.22
CA SER A 326 -25.17 -6.45 4.84
C SER A 326 -24.35 -6.03 3.62
N MET A 327 -23.41 -6.84 3.14
CA MET A 327 -22.60 -6.52 1.98
C MET A 327 -23.42 -6.64 0.69
N ASP A 328 -23.37 -5.61 -0.13
CA ASP A 328 -24.07 -5.58 -1.42
C ASP A 328 -23.43 -6.54 -2.44
N ARG A 329 -24.21 -6.86 -3.48
CA ARG A 329 -23.82 -7.83 -4.50
C ARG A 329 -22.60 -7.39 -5.30
N LEU A 330 -22.49 -6.11 -5.65
CA LEU A 330 -21.40 -5.60 -6.48
C LEU A 330 -20.09 -5.58 -5.71
N SER A 331 -20.11 -5.23 -4.41
CA SER A 331 -18.91 -5.30 -3.56
C SER A 331 -18.41 -6.73 -3.44
N ARG A 332 -19.32 -7.69 -3.22
CA ARG A 332 -18.97 -9.11 -3.16
C ARG A 332 -18.39 -9.62 -4.48
N ASP A 333 -18.98 -9.20 -5.59
CA ASP A 333 -18.52 -9.55 -6.94
C ASP A 333 -17.10 -9.05 -7.21
N LEU A 334 -16.86 -7.75 -6.93
CA LEU A 334 -15.53 -7.14 -7.07
C LEU A 334 -14.47 -7.85 -6.22
N ILE A 335 -14.75 -8.09 -4.94
CA ILE A 335 -13.80 -8.74 -4.03
C ILE A 335 -13.50 -10.16 -4.49
N LYS A 336 -14.50 -10.92 -4.96
CA LYS A 336 -14.28 -12.27 -5.52
C LYS A 336 -13.42 -12.24 -6.77
N ALA A 337 -13.60 -11.23 -7.63
CA ALA A 337 -12.82 -11.08 -8.85
C ALA A 337 -11.33 -10.78 -8.55
N PHE A 338 -11.06 -9.96 -7.53
CA PHE A 338 -9.69 -9.72 -7.04
C PHE A 338 -9.09 -10.90 -6.27
N LEU A 339 -9.88 -11.55 -5.41
CA LEU A 339 -9.46 -12.69 -4.57
C LEU A 339 -9.66 -14.03 -5.28
N ASN A 340 -9.40 -14.06 -6.59
CA ASN A 340 -9.38 -15.28 -7.37
C ASN A 340 -8.01 -15.97 -7.19
N PRO A 341 -7.94 -17.21 -6.67
CA PRO A 341 -6.68 -17.93 -6.52
C PRO A 341 -5.99 -18.18 -7.87
N ASP A 342 -6.77 -18.37 -8.93
CA ASP A 342 -6.23 -18.50 -10.29
C ASP A 342 -5.83 -17.11 -10.82
N ARG A 343 -4.51 -16.86 -10.81
CA ARG A 343 -3.91 -15.60 -11.28
C ARG A 343 -4.33 -15.23 -12.71
N THR A 344 -4.62 -16.20 -13.57
CA THR A 344 -5.01 -15.95 -14.97
C THR A 344 -6.44 -15.42 -15.10
N LYS A 345 -7.27 -15.65 -14.08
CA LYS A 345 -8.66 -15.21 -13.98
C LYS A 345 -8.84 -14.09 -12.94
N ARG A 346 -7.74 -13.57 -12.41
CA ARG A 346 -7.74 -12.52 -11.39
C ARG A 346 -7.93 -11.16 -12.05
N LEU A 347 -8.88 -10.38 -11.54
CA LEU A 347 -9.13 -9.02 -12.01
C LEU A 347 -7.85 -8.18 -11.95
N GLY A 348 -7.53 -7.47 -13.03
CA GLY A 348 -6.27 -6.73 -13.18
C GLY A 348 -5.14 -7.49 -13.89
N ASN A 349 -5.26 -8.81 -14.02
CA ASN A 349 -4.24 -9.68 -14.65
C ASN A 349 -4.79 -10.50 -15.84
N MET A 350 -6.04 -10.24 -16.26
CA MET A 350 -6.64 -10.82 -17.47
C MET A 350 -6.16 -10.06 -18.72
N ILE A 351 -6.73 -10.37 -19.90
CA ILE A 351 -6.31 -9.80 -21.19
C ILE A 351 -6.42 -8.26 -21.21
N GLY A 352 -7.44 -7.67 -20.57
CA GLY A 352 -7.57 -6.21 -20.46
C GLY A 352 -6.69 -5.60 -19.38
N GLY A 353 -5.99 -6.41 -18.57
CA GLY A 353 -5.08 -5.96 -17.54
C GLY A 353 -5.77 -5.02 -16.54
N PRO A 354 -5.16 -3.88 -16.18
CA PRO A 354 -5.78 -2.91 -15.29
C PRO A 354 -7.09 -2.32 -15.82
N GLN A 355 -7.31 -2.31 -17.15
CA GLN A 355 -8.53 -1.74 -17.73
C GLN A 355 -9.78 -2.52 -17.31
N ASP A 356 -9.67 -3.84 -17.13
CA ASP A 356 -10.77 -4.68 -16.62
C ASP A 356 -11.23 -4.25 -15.22
N ILE A 357 -10.32 -3.68 -14.41
CA ILE A 357 -10.67 -3.11 -13.10
C ILE A 357 -11.48 -1.83 -13.29
N LEU A 358 -11.01 -0.93 -14.17
CA LEU A 358 -11.61 0.38 -14.41
C LEU A 358 -13.05 0.25 -14.95
N ASP A 359 -13.28 -0.77 -15.77
CA ASP A 359 -14.58 -1.05 -16.41
C ASP A 359 -15.53 -1.87 -15.52
N HIS A 360 -15.07 -2.35 -14.37
CA HIS A 360 -15.89 -3.16 -13.48
C HIS A 360 -17.11 -2.38 -12.97
N PRO A 361 -18.34 -2.96 -12.96
CA PRO A 361 -19.57 -2.23 -12.61
C PRO A 361 -19.57 -1.54 -11.25
N TRP A 362 -18.75 -2.02 -10.30
CA TRP A 362 -18.60 -1.41 -8.98
C TRP A 362 -17.98 0.00 -9.00
N PHE A 363 -17.19 0.32 -10.03
CA PHE A 363 -16.59 1.63 -10.26
C PHE A 363 -17.43 2.53 -11.19
N ARG A 364 -18.65 2.12 -11.54
CA ARG A 364 -19.53 2.94 -12.38
C ARG A 364 -19.70 4.34 -11.80
N GLY A 365 -19.46 5.35 -12.63
CA GLY A 365 -19.57 6.77 -12.25
C GLY A 365 -18.30 7.37 -11.66
N VAL A 366 -17.21 6.61 -11.53
CA VAL A 366 -15.89 7.18 -11.23
C VAL A 366 -15.35 7.85 -12.49
N ASP A 367 -15.09 9.16 -12.39
CA ASP A 367 -14.29 9.88 -13.37
C ASP A 367 -12.81 9.72 -13.00
N TRP A 368 -12.15 8.77 -13.67
CA TRP A 368 -10.77 8.39 -13.38
C TRP A 368 -9.78 9.53 -13.64
N ASP A 369 -10.00 10.31 -14.70
CA ASP A 369 -9.11 11.41 -15.07
C ASP A 369 -9.27 12.60 -14.10
N ALA A 370 -10.52 12.94 -13.71
CA ALA A 370 -10.77 13.96 -12.69
C ALA A 370 -10.24 13.52 -11.32
N LEU A 371 -10.32 12.23 -10.99
CA LEU A 371 -9.72 11.69 -9.77
C LEU A 371 -8.20 11.88 -9.78
N GLU A 372 -7.51 11.48 -10.87
CA GLU A 372 -6.07 11.61 -11.02
C GLU A 372 -5.59 13.06 -10.99
N ARG A 373 -6.33 13.99 -11.64
CA ARG A 373 -6.10 15.44 -11.55
C ARG A 373 -6.46 16.05 -10.20
N ARG A 374 -6.99 15.24 -9.28
CA ARG A 374 -7.38 15.62 -7.92
C ARG A 374 -8.48 16.68 -7.88
N GLU A 375 -9.46 16.57 -8.77
CA GLU A 375 -10.60 17.48 -8.89
C GLU A 375 -11.82 17.03 -8.08
N ILE A 376 -11.85 15.77 -7.64
CA ILE A 376 -12.93 15.18 -6.84
C ILE A 376 -12.71 15.50 -5.35
N ASN A 377 -13.76 15.81 -4.60
CA ASN A 377 -13.61 16.03 -3.16
C ASN A 377 -13.41 14.69 -2.43
N ALA A 378 -12.37 14.62 -1.59
CA ALA A 378 -12.11 13.43 -0.78
C ALA A 378 -13.19 13.28 0.32
N PRO A 379 -13.60 12.04 0.64
CA PRO A 379 -14.66 11.79 1.62
C PRO A 379 -14.21 12.02 3.06
N ILE A 380 -12.91 11.87 3.36
CA ILE A 380 -12.35 12.16 4.69
C ILE A 380 -11.30 13.24 4.50
N ILE A 381 -11.53 14.40 5.11
CA ILE A 381 -10.55 15.48 5.19
C ILE A 381 -9.94 15.43 6.59
N PRO A 382 -8.64 15.08 6.73
CA PRO A 382 -7.99 15.03 8.02
C PRO A 382 -8.01 16.41 8.70
N ARG A 383 -8.36 16.44 9.98
CA ARG A 383 -8.30 17.69 10.77
C ARG A 383 -6.84 18.00 11.08
N THR A 384 -6.27 19.01 10.43
CA THR A 384 -4.93 19.54 10.71
C THR A 384 -5.02 20.99 11.17
N SER A 385 -4.38 21.37 12.28
CA SER A 385 -4.31 22.76 12.76
C SER A 385 -3.21 23.57 12.11
N SER A 386 -2.17 22.91 11.63
CA SER A 386 -0.98 23.55 11.03
C SER A 386 -0.32 22.61 10.02
N VAL A 387 0.60 23.17 9.22
CA VAL A 387 1.37 22.41 8.23
C VAL A 387 2.37 21.42 8.83
N ASP A 388 2.65 21.53 10.13
CA ASP A 388 3.54 20.67 10.91
C ASP A 388 2.80 19.86 11.98
N ASP A 389 1.48 19.79 11.87
CA ASP A 389 0.64 19.09 12.82
C ASP A 389 0.91 17.59 12.79
N THR A 390 1.39 17.05 13.91
CA THR A 390 1.70 15.62 14.07
C THR A 390 0.64 14.86 14.87
N ARG A 391 -0.56 15.40 15.09
CA ARG A 391 -1.59 14.77 15.96
C ARG A 391 -2.03 13.37 15.53
N HIS A 392 -1.84 13.04 14.25
CA HIS A 392 -2.21 11.76 13.67
C HIS A 392 -1.05 10.75 13.72
N PHE A 393 0.07 11.10 14.36
CA PHE A 393 1.24 10.25 14.56
C PHE A 393 1.47 9.97 16.05
N LEU A 394 2.19 8.90 16.34
CA LEU A 394 2.56 8.54 17.71
C LEU A 394 3.55 9.57 18.29
N HIS A 395 3.33 10.00 19.53
CA HIS A 395 4.27 10.85 20.26
C HIS A 395 5.48 10.05 20.73
N LEU A 396 6.46 9.90 19.85
CA LEU A 396 7.71 9.20 20.10
C LEU A 396 8.82 10.20 20.48
N PRO A 397 9.77 9.81 21.35
CA PRO A 397 10.90 10.66 21.70
C PRO A 397 11.79 10.92 20.48
N LEU A 398 12.47 12.06 20.48
CA LEU A 398 13.49 12.36 19.48
C LEU A 398 14.71 11.45 19.67
N PRO A 399 15.37 11.00 18.58
CA PRO A 399 16.63 10.28 18.69
C PRO A 399 17.73 11.15 19.32
N PRO A 400 18.64 10.57 20.12
CA PRO A 400 19.86 11.25 20.57
C PRO A 400 20.68 11.79 19.40
N ALA A 401 21.37 12.91 19.61
CA ALA A 401 22.21 13.56 18.59
C ALA A 401 23.28 12.62 17.98
N GLU A 402 23.78 11.69 18.79
CA GLU A 402 24.78 10.68 18.43
C GLU A 402 24.25 9.63 17.44
N GLU A 403 22.93 9.41 17.41
CA GLU A 403 22.29 8.50 16.45
C GLU A 403 22.08 9.16 15.08
N ILE A 404 22.11 10.50 15.01
CA ILE A 404 21.82 11.30 13.81
C ILE A 404 22.88 12.39 13.56
N PRO A 405 24.18 12.05 13.52
CA PRO A 405 25.26 13.03 13.51
C PRO A 405 25.23 13.95 12.27
N GLY A 406 24.78 13.46 11.11
CA GLY A 406 24.61 14.27 9.91
C GLY A 406 23.60 15.41 10.04
N LEU A 407 22.50 15.20 10.78
CA LEU A 407 21.48 16.24 11.02
C LEU A 407 21.92 17.28 12.06
N THR A 408 22.79 16.88 12.99
CA THR A 408 23.28 17.76 14.05
C THR A 408 24.59 18.48 13.68
N GLY A 409 25.20 18.13 12.55
CA GLY A 409 26.48 18.67 12.11
C GLY A 409 27.66 18.22 12.99
N GLN A 410 27.48 17.13 13.75
CA GLN A 410 28.47 16.59 14.69
C GLN A 410 29.19 15.37 14.12
N GLU A 411 29.29 15.25 12.80
CA GLU A 411 29.99 14.15 12.17
C GLU A 411 31.46 14.15 12.59
N ARG A 412 31.85 13.18 13.41
CA ARG A 412 33.25 12.94 13.72
C ARG A 412 33.84 12.26 12.48
N HIS A 413 34.63 12.99 11.71
CA HIS A 413 35.54 12.39 10.73
C HIS A 413 36.52 11.49 11.48
N SER A 414 36.15 10.23 11.71
CA SER A 414 37.06 9.26 12.29
C SER A 414 38.08 8.87 11.21
N THR A 415 39.36 8.93 11.59
CA THR A 415 40.52 8.45 10.82
C THR A 415 40.44 6.94 10.47
N PHE A 416 39.35 6.26 10.85
CA PHE A 416 39.05 4.85 10.58
C PHE A 416 38.49 4.57 9.18
N GLN A 417 38.37 5.58 8.31
CA GLN A 417 37.99 5.40 6.90
C GLN A 417 38.99 4.54 6.09
N GLN A 418 40.13 4.12 6.66
CA GLN A 418 41.08 3.20 6.03
C GLN A 418 40.84 1.70 6.32
N LEU A 419 39.89 1.33 7.19
CA LEU A 419 39.70 -0.08 7.59
C LEU A 419 38.43 -0.76 7.06
N PHE A 420 37.57 -0.03 6.35
CA PHE A 420 36.45 -0.63 5.61
C PHE A 420 36.71 -0.55 4.11
N HIS A 421 37.26 -1.63 3.55
CA HIS A 421 37.41 -1.78 2.11
C HIS A 421 36.01 -1.77 1.43
N PRO A 422 35.77 -0.94 0.39
CA PRO A 422 34.45 -0.77 -0.25
C PRO A 422 33.95 -1.94 -1.11
N SER A 423 34.48 -3.16 -0.94
CA SER A 423 34.25 -4.27 -1.86
C SER A 423 33.20 -5.29 -1.42
N ALA A 424 32.64 -5.19 -0.21
CA ALA A 424 31.75 -6.24 0.30
C ALA A 424 30.25 -5.93 0.19
N SER A 425 29.84 -4.66 0.13
CA SER A 425 28.44 -4.23 -0.02
C SER A 425 28.38 -2.78 -0.46
N GLN A 426 28.37 -2.52 -1.77
CA GLN A 426 28.26 -1.16 -2.28
C GLN A 426 26.79 -0.70 -2.20
N PHE A 427 26.54 0.30 -1.36
CA PHE A 427 25.40 1.19 -1.55
C PHE A 427 25.67 1.99 -2.83
N LEU A 428 24.84 1.85 -3.86
CA LEU A 428 25.00 2.57 -5.12
C LEU A 428 24.81 4.06 -4.83
N GLU A 429 25.92 4.83 -4.88
CA GLU A 429 26.02 6.30 -4.71
C GLU A 429 24.80 6.94 -4.01
N PHE A 430 24.85 6.99 -2.67
CA PHE A 430 23.89 7.73 -1.82
C PHE A 430 24.29 9.17 -1.59
#